data_AF-A0ABD2XJH8-F1
#
_entry.id   AF-A0ABD2XJH8-F1
#
_cell.length_a   1.000
_cell.length_b   1.000
_cell.length_c   1.000
_cell.angle_alpha   90.00
_cell.angle_beta   90.00
_cell.angle_gamma   90.00
#
_symmetry.space_group_name_H-M   'P 1'
#
loop_
_entity.id
_entity.type
_entity.pdbx_description
1 polymer ?
#
loop_
_entity_poly.entity_id
_entity_poly.type
_entity_poly.pdbx_seq_one_letter_code
_entity_poly.pdbx_strand_id
1 'polypeptide(L)'
;MLATNTKIIKSGGAEPDEFEKSVSQAIVELEANSDLKHQLREIYITKAKELELGTKKSIIIYVPVPKLKQVQKIQTRLVRELEKKFNNRHVMFLGDRRILPKQTRKTRSANKQKRPRNRTLTAVYDALLEDLVFPVEIVGKRTRVKLDGSQLIKVHLDKNEQTNIDHKVDTFASAYKKLTGRNVTFEFPESYV
;
A
#
# COMPACT_ATOMS: atom_id res chain seq x y z
N MET A 1 11.41 22.15 24.63
CA MET A 1 11.72 20.87 23.97
C MET A 1 11.15 20.91 22.57
N LEU A 2 12.00 21.16 21.57
CA LEU A 2 11.55 21.26 20.18
C LEU A 2 11.04 19.89 19.72
N ALA A 3 9.85 19.87 19.13
CA ALA A 3 9.34 18.73 18.41
C ALA A 3 10.41 18.28 17.41
N THR A 4 10.92 17.06 17.59
CA THR A 4 11.55 16.34 16.49
C THR A 4 10.57 16.40 15.32
N ASN A 5 11.03 16.73 14.12
CA ASN A 5 10.18 16.76 12.92
C ASN A 5 9.56 15.36 12.71
N THR A 6 8.42 15.09 13.32
CA THR A 6 7.76 13.79 13.28
C THR A 6 6.98 13.73 11.98
N LYS A 7 7.41 12.85 11.08
CA LYS A 7 6.71 12.60 9.80
C LYS A 7 5.48 11.73 9.96
N ILE A 8 4.99 11.55 11.18
CA ILE A 8 3.81 10.76 11.46
C ILE A 8 2.67 11.64 11.94
N ILE A 9 1.54 11.56 11.24
CA ILE A 9 0.30 12.24 11.61
C ILE A 9 -0.82 11.22 11.60
N LYS A 10 -1.22 10.75 12.78
CA LYS A 10 -2.33 9.81 12.92
C LYS A 10 -3.67 10.50 12.68
N SER A 11 -4.57 9.76 12.01
CA SER A 11 -5.96 10.17 11.89
C SER A 11 -6.63 10.18 13.28
N GLY A 12 -7.06 11.36 13.74
CA GLY A 12 -7.74 11.52 15.03
C GLY A 12 -6.83 11.82 16.23
N GLY A 13 -5.55 12.15 16.00
CA GLY A 13 -4.66 12.64 17.07
C GLY A 13 -4.19 11.59 18.08
N ALA A 14 -4.39 10.30 17.79
CA ALA A 14 -3.87 9.22 18.62
C ALA A 14 -2.33 9.21 18.64
N GLU A 15 -1.74 8.73 19.74
CA GLU A 15 -0.29 8.64 19.86
C GLU A 15 0.31 7.59 18.91
N PRO A 16 1.48 7.86 18.29
CA PRO A 16 2.15 6.91 17.40
C PRO A 16 2.74 5.74 18.18
N ASP A 17 2.65 4.55 17.58
CA ASP A 17 3.21 3.32 18.15
C ASP A 17 4.75 3.31 18.04
N GLU A 18 5.44 2.49 18.81
CA GLU A 18 6.91 2.42 18.81
C GLU A 18 7.47 2.06 17.43
N PHE A 19 6.82 1.10 16.76
CA PHE A 19 7.16 0.74 15.39
C PHE A 19 6.98 1.92 14.43
N GLU A 20 5.88 2.66 14.55
CA GLU A 20 5.62 3.78 13.66
C GLU A 20 6.56 4.97 13.93
N LYS A 21 6.99 5.16 15.18
CA LYS A 21 8.07 6.10 15.55
C LYS A 21 9.38 5.69 14.87
N SER A 22 9.72 4.40 14.85
CA SER A 22 10.93 3.92 14.17
C SER A 22 10.90 4.20 12.65
N VAL A 23 9.75 4.00 12.00
CA VAL A 23 9.56 4.29 10.58
C VAL A 23 9.63 5.80 10.32
N SER A 24 8.99 6.61 11.16
CA SER A 24 9.07 8.07 11.08
C SER A 24 10.52 8.55 11.19
N GLN A 25 11.27 8.04 12.16
CA GLN A 25 12.68 8.40 12.35
C GLN A 25 13.53 8.01 11.14
N ALA A 26 13.33 6.81 10.59
CA ALA A 26 14.03 6.37 9.38
C ALA A 26 13.83 7.34 8.21
N ILE A 27 12.61 7.87 8.01
CA ILE A 27 12.30 8.83 6.93
C ILE A 27 12.92 10.22 7.20
N VAL A 28 13.00 10.65 8.46
CA VAL A 28 13.66 11.92 8.84
C VAL A 28 15.17 11.85 8.57
N GLU A 29 15.80 10.74 8.92
CA GLU A 29 17.22 10.51 8.62
C GLU A 29 17.47 10.45 7.10
N LEU A 30 16.55 9.88 6.32
CA LEU A 30 16.67 9.90 4.85
C LEU A 30 16.52 11.32 4.31
N GLU A 31 15.66 12.17 4.87
CA GLU A 31 15.59 13.58 4.49
C GLU A 31 16.88 14.35 4.77
N ALA A 32 17.60 14.01 5.85
CA ALA A 32 18.85 14.67 6.21
C ALA A 32 20.02 14.27 5.29
N ASN A 33 20.07 13.01 4.87
CA ASN A 33 21.26 12.41 4.27
C ASN A 33 21.17 12.19 2.75
N SER A 34 20.00 12.38 2.14
CA SER A 34 19.79 12.08 0.72
C SER A 34 19.41 13.31 -0.10
N ASP A 35 19.63 13.23 -1.41
CA ASP A 35 19.16 14.20 -2.40
C ASP A 35 17.62 14.30 -2.47
N LEU A 36 16.91 13.42 -1.76
CA LEU A 36 15.44 13.39 -1.67
C LEU A 36 14.88 14.42 -0.68
N LYS A 37 15.73 15.24 -0.05
CA LYS A 37 15.35 16.23 0.97
C LYS A 37 14.16 17.10 0.56
N HIS A 38 14.19 17.67 -0.66
CA HIS A 38 13.12 18.55 -1.13
C HIS A 38 11.78 17.83 -1.32
N GLN A 39 11.83 16.57 -1.76
CA GLN A 39 10.63 15.77 -2.02
C GLN A 39 10.04 15.23 -0.71
N LEU A 40 10.91 14.85 0.24
CA LEU A 40 10.53 14.25 1.52
C LEU A 40 10.01 15.26 2.56
N ARG A 41 10.29 16.56 2.41
CA ARG A 41 9.91 17.59 3.39
C ARG A 41 8.40 17.70 3.61
N GLU A 42 7.60 17.57 2.55
CA GLU A 42 6.14 17.71 2.62
C GLU A 42 5.41 16.38 2.90
N ILE A 43 6.15 15.28 2.91
CA ILE A 43 5.56 13.95 2.98
C ILE A 43 5.48 13.52 4.45
N TYR A 44 4.30 13.05 4.84
CA TYR A 44 4.06 12.42 6.12
C TYR A 44 3.31 11.10 5.92
N ILE A 45 3.48 10.20 6.88
CA ILE A 45 2.80 8.90 6.95
C ILE A 45 1.63 8.99 7.93
N THR A 46 0.57 8.24 7.67
CA THR A 46 -0.57 8.17 8.60
C THR A 46 -0.44 7.02 9.57
N LYS A 47 0.02 5.87 9.08
CA LYS A 47 0.10 4.61 9.83
C LYS A 47 1.25 3.78 9.26
N ALA A 48 1.87 2.93 10.09
CA ALA A 48 2.74 1.87 9.60
C ALA A 48 2.33 0.55 10.27
N LYS A 49 2.35 -0.53 9.50
CA LYS A 49 2.02 -1.87 10.00
C LYS A 49 3.08 -2.86 9.58
N GLU A 50 3.54 -3.66 10.51
CA GLU A 50 4.32 -4.85 10.21
C GLU A 50 3.38 -6.02 9.93
N LEU A 51 3.63 -6.75 8.85
CA LEU A 51 2.93 -7.98 8.49
C LEU A 51 3.89 -9.16 8.54
N GLU A 52 3.53 -10.17 9.32
CA GLU A 52 4.22 -11.44 9.37
C GLU A 52 3.71 -12.35 8.24
N LEU A 53 4.57 -12.61 7.25
CA LEU A 53 4.28 -13.41 6.07
C LEU A 53 5.11 -14.70 6.14
N GLY A 54 4.67 -15.62 6.99
CA GLY A 54 5.40 -16.85 7.28
C GLY A 54 6.78 -16.54 7.86
N THR A 55 7.84 -16.91 7.14
CA THR A 55 9.23 -16.72 7.57
C THR A 55 9.75 -15.29 7.40
N LYS A 56 9.12 -14.46 6.57
CA LYS A 56 9.56 -13.09 6.27
C LYS A 56 8.59 -12.06 6.85
N LYS A 57 9.13 -11.01 7.48
CA LYS A 57 8.35 -9.83 7.89
C LYS A 57 8.37 -8.80 6.76
N SER A 58 7.23 -8.18 6.51
CA SER A 58 7.06 -7.11 5.53
C SER A 58 6.45 -5.89 6.19
N ILE A 59 6.78 -4.70 5.68
CA ILE A 59 6.37 -3.43 6.26
C ILE A 59 5.42 -2.74 5.28
N ILE A 60 4.27 -2.32 5.79
CA ILE A 60 3.28 -1.54 5.05
C ILE A 60 3.24 -0.14 5.64
N ILE A 61 3.51 0.85 4.80
CA ILE A 61 3.46 2.26 5.18
C ILE A 61 2.26 2.91 4.51
N TYR A 62 1.38 3.48 5.31
CA TYR A 62 0.21 4.20 4.83
C TYR A 62 0.54 5.68 4.63
N VAL A 63 0.23 6.16 3.43
CA VAL A 63 0.42 7.54 2.99
C VAL A 63 -0.95 8.15 2.74
N PRO A 64 -1.17 9.44 3.09
CA PRO A 64 -2.37 10.14 2.69
C PRO A 64 -2.54 10.14 1.16
N VAL A 65 -3.73 9.79 0.67
CA VAL A 65 -4.04 9.73 -0.77
C VAL A 65 -3.61 10.98 -1.56
N PRO A 66 -3.77 12.23 -1.04
CA PRO A 66 -3.31 13.42 -1.78
C PRO A 66 -1.80 13.46 -2.03
N LYS A 67 -0.99 12.87 -1.14
CA LYS A 67 0.48 12.85 -1.21
C LYS A 67 1.02 11.59 -1.90
N LEU A 68 0.18 10.59 -2.14
CA LEU A 68 0.58 9.31 -2.74
C LEU A 68 1.25 9.46 -4.11
N LYS A 69 0.74 10.34 -4.99
CA LYS A 69 1.37 10.59 -6.31
C LYS A 69 2.76 11.22 -6.20
N GLN A 70 3.01 12.01 -5.16
CA GLN A 70 4.35 12.57 -4.91
C GLN A 70 5.30 11.47 -4.44
N VAL A 71 4.82 10.59 -3.56
CA VAL A 71 5.59 9.41 -3.10
C VAL A 71 5.91 8.47 -4.26
N GLN A 72 4.95 8.17 -5.14
CA GLN A 72 5.16 7.29 -6.30
C GLN A 72 6.35 7.72 -7.17
N LYS A 73 6.55 9.02 -7.41
CA LYS A 73 7.69 9.54 -8.18
C LYS A 73 9.06 9.16 -7.58
N ILE A 74 9.12 9.02 -6.26
CA ILE A 74 10.35 8.72 -5.52
C ILE A 74 10.38 7.30 -4.95
N GLN A 75 9.29 6.55 -5.11
CA GLN A 75 9.03 5.31 -4.39
C GLN A 75 10.07 4.24 -4.69
N THR A 76 10.58 4.12 -5.91
CA THR A 76 11.61 3.13 -6.26
C THR A 76 12.91 3.34 -5.48
N ARG A 77 13.34 4.59 -5.29
CA ARG A 77 14.54 4.95 -4.52
C ARG A 77 14.28 4.82 -3.02
N LEU A 78 13.16 5.35 -2.57
CA LEU A 78 12.76 5.38 -1.17
C LEU A 78 12.56 3.95 -0.62
N VAL A 79 11.92 3.06 -1.38
CA VAL A 79 11.81 1.64 -1.01
C VAL A 79 13.18 1.01 -0.83
N ARG A 80 14.14 1.21 -1.76
CA ARG A 80 15.49 0.65 -1.63
C ARG A 80 16.22 1.13 -0.38
N GLU A 81 16.10 2.40 -0.03
CA GLU A 81 16.73 2.98 1.16
C GLU A 81 16.09 2.46 2.46
N LEU A 82 14.76 2.35 2.50
CA LEU A 82 14.07 1.78 3.66
C LEU A 82 14.33 0.28 3.80
N GLU A 83 14.34 -0.49 2.71
CA GLU A 83 14.66 -1.92 2.74
C GLU A 83 16.08 -2.15 3.30
N LYS A 84 17.06 -1.33 2.92
CA LYS A 84 18.41 -1.37 3.50
C LYS A 84 18.40 -1.10 5.02
N LYS A 85 17.62 -0.13 5.50
CA LYS A 85 17.51 0.17 6.94
C LYS A 85 16.78 -0.91 7.73
N PHE A 86 15.80 -1.58 7.12
CA PHE A 86 14.96 -2.59 7.76
C PHE A 86 15.42 -4.03 7.43
N ASN A 87 16.73 -4.28 7.40
CA ASN A 87 17.32 -5.62 7.23
C ASN A 87 16.78 -6.38 6.00
N ASN A 88 16.62 -5.68 4.87
CA ASN A 88 16.09 -6.21 3.61
C ASN A 88 14.67 -6.81 3.71
N ARG A 89 13.86 -6.38 4.69
CA ARG A 89 12.41 -6.67 4.74
C ARG A 89 11.70 -5.91 3.61
N HIS A 90 10.74 -6.55 2.96
CA HIS A 90 10.00 -5.90 1.88
C HIS A 90 9.15 -4.73 2.40
N VAL A 91 9.32 -3.54 1.82
CA VAL A 91 8.57 -2.33 2.18
C VAL A 91 7.58 -1.99 1.07
N MET A 92 6.33 -1.77 1.43
CA MET A 92 5.22 -1.45 0.52
C MET A 92 4.53 -0.16 0.95
N PHE A 93 4.19 0.70 -0.01
CA PHE A 93 3.43 1.93 0.23
C PHE A 93 1.98 1.74 -0.17
N LEU A 94 1.06 2.15 0.70
CA LEU A 94 -0.38 2.12 0.45
C LEU A 94 -1.01 3.49 0.71
N GLY A 95 -2.01 3.84 -0.08
CA GLY A 95 -2.88 4.98 0.22
C GLY A 95 -3.83 4.68 1.36
N ASP A 96 -3.87 5.55 2.38
CA ASP A 96 -4.87 5.49 3.46
C ASP A 96 -6.25 5.89 2.91
N ARG A 97 -7.00 4.90 2.41
CA ARG A 97 -8.32 5.07 1.82
C ARG A 97 -9.41 4.71 2.82
N ARG A 98 -10.41 5.59 2.98
CA ARG A 98 -11.59 5.34 3.81
C ARG A 98 -12.70 4.65 3.03
N ILE A 99 -13.08 3.45 3.45
CA ILE A 99 -14.26 2.74 2.94
C ILE A 99 -15.49 3.27 3.69
N LEU A 100 -16.47 3.81 2.95
CA LEU A 100 -17.79 4.12 3.52
C LEU A 100 -18.70 2.89 3.43
N PRO A 101 -19.59 2.64 4.40
CA PRO A 101 -20.54 1.53 4.29
C PRO A 101 -21.56 1.75 3.17
N LYS A 102 -22.09 0.66 2.60
CA LYS A 102 -23.19 0.75 1.62
C LYS A 102 -24.45 1.23 2.34
N GLN A 103 -25.12 2.24 1.78
CA GLN A 103 -26.42 2.66 2.27
C GLN A 103 -27.44 1.55 2.00
N THR A 104 -28.09 1.07 3.06
CA THR A 104 -29.18 0.09 3.01
C THR A 104 -30.41 0.72 3.68
N ARG A 105 -31.61 0.18 3.44
CA ARG A 105 -32.85 0.72 4.05
C ARG A 105 -32.81 0.76 5.59
N LYS A 106 -31.95 -0.05 6.23
CA LYS A 106 -31.80 -0.17 7.69
C LYS A 106 -30.61 0.63 8.25
N THR A 107 -29.96 1.50 7.48
CA THR A 107 -28.82 2.26 8.01
C THR A 107 -29.26 3.26 9.06
N ARG A 108 -28.70 3.13 10.27
CA ARG A 108 -29.04 3.92 11.45
C ARG A 108 -28.76 5.42 11.30
N SER A 109 -27.77 5.79 10.48
CA SER A 109 -27.49 7.18 10.12
C SER A 109 -27.79 7.38 8.64
N ALA A 110 -28.80 8.19 8.35
CA ALA A 110 -29.07 8.66 7.00
C ALA A 110 -28.00 9.70 6.63
N ASN A 111 -26.94 9.25 5.96
CA ASN A 111 -25.96 10.17 5.40
C ASN A 111 -26.68 11.09 4.40
N LYS A 112 -26.71 12.39 4.70
CA LYS A 112 -27.32 13.42 3.83
C LYS A 112 -26.66 13.47 2.45
N GLN A 113 -25.37 13.15 2.38
CA GLN A 113 -24.60 13.13 1.14
C GLN A 113 -24.54 11.73 0.53
N LYS A 114 -24.67 11.65 -0.80
CA LYS A 114 -24.49 10.42 -1.58
C LYS A 114 -23.06 9.88 -1.41
N ARG A 115 -22.93 8.56 -1.18
CA ARG A 115 -21.63 7.88 -1.11
C ARG A 115 -20.85 8.04 -2.43
N PRO A 116 -19.63 8.61 -2.39
CA PRO A 116 -18.75 8.66 -3.55
C PRO A 116 -18.27 7.26 -4.01
N ARG A 117 -18.11 7.06 -5.34
CA ARG A 117 -17.66 5.78 -5.92
C ARG A 117 -16.26 5.38 -5.46
N ASN A 118 -15.34 6.34 -5.33
CA ASN A 118 -13.97 6.10 -4.84
C ASN A 118 -13.90 5.63 -3.38
N ARG A 119 -14.96 5.82 -2.58
CA ARG A 119 -15.08 5.34 -1.20
C ARG A 119 -15.91 4.05 -1.09
N THR A 120 -15.99 3.31 -2.20
CA THR A 120 -16.60 1.98 -2.22
C THR A 120 -15.58 0.89 -1.91
N LEU A 121 -16.02 -0.22 -1.29
CA LEU A 121 -15.13 -1.33 -0.93
C LEU A 121 -14.39 -1.87 -2.17
N THR A 122 -15.11 -2.06 -3.28
CA THR A 122 -14.53 -2.56 -4.54
C THR A 122 -13.49 -1.59 -5.10
N ALA A 123 -13.81 -0.30 -5.22
CA ALA A 123 -12.88 0.69 -5.75
C ALA A 123 -11.63 0.86 -4.86
N VAL A 124 -11.79 0.76 -3.54
CA VAL A 124 -10.65 0.81 -2.61
C VAL A 124 -9.78 -0.43 -2.75
N TYR A 125 -10.37 -1.61 -2.98
CA TYR A 125 -9.61 -2.85 -3.17
C TYR A 125 -8.85 -2.87 -4.50
N ASP A 126 -9.45 -2.35 -5.56
CA ASP A 126 -8.77 -2.20 -6.86
C ASP A 126 -7.59 -1.23 -6.74
N ALA A 127 -7.80 -0.05 -6.14
CA ALA A 127 -6.73 0.92 -5.92
C ALA A 127 -5.64 0.43 -4.93
N LEU A 128 -5.98 -0.47 -4.01
CA LEU A 128 -5.02 -1.09 -3.11
C LEU A 128 -4.13 -2.10 -3.85
N LEU A 129 -4.67 -2.82 -4.85
CA LEU A 129 -3.85 -3.68 -5.72
C LEU A 129 -2.84 -2.86 -6.52
N GLU A 130 -3.28 -1.75 -7.12
CA GLU A 130 -2.42 -0.85 -7.89
C GLU A 130 -1.26 -0.30 -7.04
N ASP A 131 -1.55 0.13 -5.81
CA ASP A 131 -0.50 0.64 -4.90
C ASP A 131 0.52 -0.43 -4.51
N LEU A 132 0.08 -1.68 -4.29
CA LEU A 132 0.96 -2.78 -3.89
C LEU A 132 2.00 -3.11 -4.95
N VAL A 133 1.61 -3.07 -6.22
CA VAL A 133 2.47 -3.52 -7.33
C VAL A 133 3.30 -2.40 -7.96
N PHE A 134 3.12 -1.15 -7.54
CA PHE A 134 3.94 -0.03 -8.01
C PHE A 134 5.44 -0.33 -7.82
N PRO A 135 6.29 -0.16 -8.84
CA PRO A 135 6.13 0.65 -10.05
C PRO A 135 5.39 -0.02 -11.23
N VAL A 136 5.13 -1.31 -11.15
CA VAL A 136 4.58 -2.10 -12.26
C VAL A 136 3.10 -1.76 -12.45
N GLU A 137 2.69 -1.60 -13.70
CA GLU A 137 1.28 -1.43 -14.05
C GLU A 137 0.55 -2.76 -14.21
N ILE A 138 -0.72 -2.78 -13.82
CA ILE A 138 -1.59 -3.94 -14.03
C ILE A 138 -2.15 -3.87 -15.45
N VAL A 139 -1.69 -4.77 -16.31
CA VAL A 139 -2.14 -4.90 -17.71
C VAL A 139 -3.56 -5.46 -17.79
N GLY A 140 -3.89 -6.38 -16.87
CA GLY A 140 -5.17 -7.05 -16.90
C GLY A 140 -5.54 -7.68 -15.57
N LYS A 141 -6.83 -7.97 -15.42
CA LYS A 141 -7.36 -8.60 -14.21
C LYS A 141 -8.49 -9.55 -14.58
N ARG A 142 -8.36 -10.81 -14.18
CA ARG A 142 -9.40 -11.83 -14.34
C ARG A 142 -9.75 -12.42 -12.98
N THR A 143 -11.02 -12.68 -12.75
CA THR A 143 -11.48 -13.36 -11.53
C THR A 143 -11.97 -14.73 -11.91
N ARG A 144 -11.26 -15.78 -11.48
CA ARG A 144 -11.67 -17.17 -11.66
C ARG A 144 -12.58 -17.56 -10.50
N VAL A 145 -13.79 -17.97 -10.82
CA VAL A 145 -14.71 -18.61 -9.86
C VAL A 145 -14.51 -20.12 -9.98
N LYS A 146 -14.19 -20.79 -8.87
CA LYS A 146 -14.03 -22.24 -8.82
C LYS A 146 -15.39 -22.93 -8.56
N LEU A 147 -15.44 -24.25 -8.72
CA LEU A 147 -16.66 -25.05 -8.50
C LEU A 147 -17.18 -24.98 -7.05
N ASP A 148 -16.27 -24.79 -6.10
CA ASP A 148 -16.57 -24.57 -4.67
C ASP A 148 -17.13 -23.15 -4.39
N GLY A 149 -17.30 -22.32 -5.42
CA GLY A 149 -17.73 -20.92 -5.31
C GLY A 149 -16.63 -19.96 -4.87
N SER A 150 -15.42 -20.45 -4.57
CA SER A 150 -14.31 -19.60 -4.17
C SER A 150 -13.81 -18.75 -5.36
N GLN A 151 -13.47 -17.50 -5.07
CA GLN A 151 -12.96 -16.57 -6.08
C GLN A 151 -11.45 -16.42 -5.94
N LEU A 152 -10.74 -16.54 -7.05
CA LEU A 152 -9.32 -16.30 -7.16
C LEU A 152 -9.08 -15.21 -8.20
N ILE A 153 -8.53 -14.10 -7.75
CA ILE A 153 -8.22 -12.96 -8.61
C ILE A 153 -6.83 -13.19 -9.21
N LYS A 154 -6.74 -13.28 -10.53
CA LYS A 154 -5.47 -13.33 -11.25
C LYS A 154 -5.19 -11.95 -11.84
N VAL A 155 -4.09 -11.36 -11.42
CA VAL A 155 -3.65 -10.03 -11.84
C VAL A 155 -2.51 -10.22 -12.82
N HIS A 156 -2.64 -9.64 -14.00
CA HIS A 156 -1.63 -9.64 -15.04
C HIS A 156 -0.77 -8.40 -14.90
N LEU A 157 0.53 -8.60 -14.63
CA LEU A 157 1.52 -7.53 -14.53
C LEU A 157 2.28 -7.39 -15.85
N ASP A 158 2.89 -6.23 -16.09
CA ASP A 158 3.73 -6.04 -17.27
C ASP A 158 4.96 -6.98 -17.23
N LYS A 159 5.22 -7.66 -18.35
CA LYS A 159 6.31 -8.64 -18.50
C LYS A 159 7.67 -7.96 -18.49
N ASN A 160 7.76 -6.71 -18.93
CA ASN A 160 9.03 -5.97 -19.00
C ASN A 160 9.69 -5.76 -17.62
N GLU A 161 8.88 -5.66 -16.57
CA GLU A 161 9.35 -5.41 -15.21
C GLU A 161 9.44 -6.69 -14.37
N GLN A 162 9.26 -7.86 -14.99
CA GLN A 162 9.25 -9.15 -14.29
C GLN A 162 10.49 -9.36 -13.42
N THR A 163 11.70 -9.14 -13.95
CA THR A 163 12.95 -9.34 -13.21
C THR A 163 13.06 -8.50 -11.94
N ASN A 164 12.44 -7.31 -11.92
CA ASN A 164 12.50 -6.40 -10.80
C ASN A 164 11.51 -6.75 -9.69
N ILE A 165 10.36 -7.34 -10.03
CA ILE A 165 9.25 -7.51 -9.08
C ILE A 165 9.01 -8.96 -8.67
N ASP A 166 9.52 -9.94 -9.41
CA ASP A 166 9.22 -11.37 -9.22
C ASP A 166 9.45 -11.83 -7.77
N HIS A 167 10.56 -11.40 -7.17
CA HIS A 167 10.91 -11.72 -5.78
C HIS A 167 9.96 -11.13 -4.72
N LYS A 168 9.06 -10.20 -5.08
CA LYS A 168 8.06 -9.58 -4.17
C LYS A 168 6.64 -10.10 -4.41
N VAL A 169 6.38 -10.85 -5.47
CA VAL A 169 5.03 -11.30 -5.88
C VAL A 169 4.30 -12.05 -4.76
N ASP A 170 4.98 -12.98 -4.09
CA ASP A 170 4.39 -13.75 -2.99
C ASP A 170 4.06 -12.88 -1.77
N THR A 171 4.87 -11.84 -1.55
CA THR A 171 4.67 -10.85 -0.48
C THR A 171 3.40 -10.05 -0.76
N PHE A 172 3.20 -9.60 -2.00
CA PHE A 172 2.00 -8.85 -2.39
C PHE A 172 0.74 -9.68 -2.26
N ALA A 173 0.77 -10.95 -2.68
CA ALA A 173 -0.38 -11.84 -2.59
C ALA A 173 -0.81 -12.03 -1.13
N SER A 174 0.17 -12.24 -0.25
CA SER A 174 -0.06 -12.47 1.17
C SER A 174 -0.49 -11.18 1.89
N ALA A 175 0.12 -10.04 1.56
CA ALA A 175 -0.27 -8.73 2.07
C ALA A 175 -1.71 -8.39 1.68
N TYR A 176 -2.08 -8.57 0.41
CA TYR A 176 -3.44 -8.32 -0.06
C TYR A 176 -4.46 -9.23 0.63
N LYS A 177 -4.13 -10.51 0.80
CA LYS A 177 -4.98 -11.46 1.52
C LYS A 177 -5.20 -11.05 2.97
N LYS A 178 -4.15 -10.59 3.67
CA LYS A 178 -4.27 -10.14 5.07
C LYS A 178 -5.09 -8.86 5.21
N LEU A 179 -4.98 -7.94 4.25
CA LEU A 179 -5.70 -6.66 4.27
C LEU A 179 -7.17 -6.77 3.85
N THR A 180 -7.47 -7.64 2.88
CA THR A 180 -8.80 -7.68 2.24
C THR A 180 -9.57 -8.97 2.47
N GLY A 181 -8.89 -10.05 2.88
CA GLY A 181 -9.43 -11.40 2.97
C GLY A 181 -9.59 -12.11 1.62
N ARG A 182 -9.16 -11.51 0.50
CA ARG A 182 -9.31 -12.08 -0.84
C ARG A 182 -8.01 -12.69 -1.34
N ASN A 183 -8.10 -13.82 -2.03
CA ASN A 183 -6.94 -14.48 -2.63
C ASN A 183 -6.62 -13.86 -3.99
N VAL A 184 -5.35 -13.51 -4.18
CA VAL A 184 -4.80 -12.96 -5.43
C VAL A 184 -3.58 -13.79 -5.85
N THR A 185 -3.42 -13.96 -7.16
CA THR A 185 -2.21 -14.48 -7.78
C THR A 185 -1.75 -13.51 -8.86
N PHE A 186 -0.46 -13.19 -8.92
CA PHE A 186 0.10 -12.36 -9.98
C PHE A 186 0.70 -13.25 -11.06
N GLU A 187 0.49 -12.88 -12.31
CA GLU A 187 0.95 -13.62 -13.49
C GLU A 187 1.56 -12.62 -14.49
N PHE A 188 2.59 -13.04 -15.22
CA PHE A 188 3.16 -12.27 -16.33
C PHE A 188 2.70 -12.93 -17.63
N PRO A 189 1.68 -12.39 -18.32
CA PRO A 189 1.21 -12.96 -19.57
C PRO A 189 2.30 -12.85 -20.64
N GLU A 190 2.37 -13.84 -21.53
CA GLU A 190 3.14 -13.69 -22.76
C GLU A 190 2.39 -12.76 -23.72
N SER A 191 3.13 -11.96 -24.48
CA SER A 191 2.55 -11.14 -25.53
C SER A 191 1.79 -12.05 -26.50
N TYR A 192 0.51 -11.74 -26.72
CA TYR A 192 -0.27 -12.38 -27.77
C TYR A 192 0.40 -12.02 -29.10
N VAL A 193 1.05 -13.00 -29.73
CA VAL A 193 1.52 -12.92 -31.12
C VAL A 193 0.31 -13.04 -32.04
#